data_AF-A0AA51RQ78-F1
#
_entry.id   AF-A0AA51RQ78-F1
#
_cell.length_a   1.000
_cell.length_b   1.000
_cell.length_c   1.000
_cell.angle_alpha   90.00
_cell.angle_beta   90.00
_cell.angle_gamma   90.00
#
_symmetry.space_group_name_H-M   'P 1'
#
loop_
_entity.id
_entity.type
_entity.pdbx_description
1 polymer ?
#
loop_
_entity_poly.entity_id
_entity_poly.type
_entity_poly.pdbx_seq_one_letter_code
_entity_poly.pdbx_strand_id
1 'polypeptide(L)'
;MKLNDQEIRAALKIKLQGQSSKPKAIIEELQVCNGNAIADVVALYTEAHCYEIKGSGDKVERVLTQGRYYNSSFRKITLVTTENHLEKALSICPIFWGIMVAVDDGANNLRLRHVRGAKTNPEFCKELALLTLWKSEMLSILDEQKHKRKPRDFLAQLISSNKKKIELSNSICDLLVSRELEKIVC
;
A
#
# COMPACT_ATOMS: atom_id res chain seq x y z
N MET A 1 -22.59 -6.67 -14.22
CA MET A 1 -21.39 -7.54 -14.22
C MET A 1 -20.87 -7.68 -12.80
N LYS A 2 -20.39 -8.85 -12.38
CA LYS A 2 -19.76 -9.01 -11.05
C LYS A 2 -18.28 -8.70 -11.21
N LEU A 3 -17.85 -7.52 -10.80
CA LEU A 3 -16.46 -7.09 -10.93
C LEU A 3 -15.61 -7.80 -9.87
N ASN A 4 -14.58 -8.52 -10.30
CA ASN A 4 -13.67 -9.24 -9.41
C ASN A 4 -12.36 -8.48 -9.16
N ASP A 5 -11.52 -8.99 -8.25
CA ASP A 5 -10.23 -8.37 -7.93
C ASP A 5 -9.34 -8.20 -9.17
N GLN A 6 -9.20 -9.24 -10.00
CA GLN A 6 -8.33 -9.22 -11.17
C GLN A 6 -8.68 -8.09 -12.16
N GLU A 7 -9.97 -7.90 -12.44
CA GLU A 7 -10.46 -6.84 -13.34
C GLU A 7 -10.19 -5.45 -12.75
N ILE A 8 -10.51 -5.26 -11.47
CA ILE A 8 -10.32 -3.98 -10.77
C ILE A 8 -8.83 -3.63 -10.67
N ARG A 9 -7.99 -4.62 -10.36
CA ARG A 9 -6.52 -4.52 -10.26
C ARG A 9 -5.91 -4.12 -11.60
N ALA A 10 -6.33 -4.74 -12.70
CA ALA A 10 -5.89 -4.36 -14.04
C ALA A 10 -6.25 -2.90 -14.37
N ALA A 11 -7.51 -2.51 -14.14
CA ALA A 11 -7.96 -1.13 -14.36
C ALA A 11 -7.23 -0.12 -13.47
N LEU A 12 -6.94 -0.49 -12.22
CA LEU A 12 -6.17 0.33 -11.29
C LEU A 12 -4.76 0.58 -11.80
N LYS A 13 -4.04 -0.47 -12.25
CA LYS A 13 -2.69 -0.33 -12.79
C LYS A 13 -2.66 0.58 -14.01
N ILE A 14 -3.60 0.39 -14.96
CA ILE A 14 -3.74 1.25 -16.15
C ILE A 14 -3.95 2.72 -15.71
N LYS A 15 -4.87 2.96 -14.78
CA LYS A 15 -5.16 4.30 -14.28
C LYS A 15 -3.93 4.93 -13.62
N LEU A 16 -3.20 4.19 -12.79
CA LEU A 16 -2.01 4.69 -12.09
C LEU A 16 -0.88 5.04 -13.07
N GLN A 17 -0.67 4.21 -14.09
CA GLN A 17 0.34 4.45 -15.13
C GLN A 17 -0.03 5.59 -16.07
N GLY A 18 -1.32 5.85 -16.26
CA GLY A 18 -1.83 6.96 -17.09
C GLY A 18 -1.87 8.33 -16.41
N GLN A 19 -1.48 8.44 -15.14
CA GLN A 19 -1.43 9.74 -14.44
C GLN A 19 -0.23 10.58 -14.89
N SER A 20 -0.38 11.90 -14.87
CA SER A 20 0.73 12.84 -15.17
C SER A 20 1.92 12.64 -14.23
N SER A 21 1.65 12.39 -12.95
CA SER A 21 2.63 11.87 -12.01
C SER A 21 2.42 10.37 -11.92
N LYS A 22 3.21 9.61 -12.66
CA LYS A 22 3.19 8.14 -12.64
C LYS A 22 4.07 7.60 -11.50
N PRO A 23 3.71 6.45 -10.91
CA PRO A 23 4.56 5.81 -9.91
C PRO A 23 5.88 5.35 -10.55
N LYS A 24 6.96 5.36 -9.76
CA LYS A 24 8.28 4.81 -10.13
C LYS A 24 8.19 3.30 -10.36
N ALA A 25 7.39 2.61 -9.55
CA ALA A 25 7.11 1.19 -9.65
C ALA A 25 5.74 0.88 -9.02
N ILE A 26 5.14 -0.25 -9.38
CA ILE A 26 3.92 -0.78 -8.77
C ILE A 26 4.22 -2.19 -8.30
N ILE A 27 4.00 -2.46 -7.02
CA ILE A 27 4.13 -3.79 -6.43
C ILE A 27 2.74 -4.37 -6.21
N GLU A 28 2.57 -5.64 -6.58
CA GLU A 28 1.37 -6.41 -6.25
C GLU A 28 1.67 -7.35 -5.08
N GLU A 29 0.65 -7.59 -4.24
CA GLU A 29 0.71 -8.52 -3.11
C GLU A 29 1.88 -8.26 -2.14
N LEU A 30 2.07 -6.99 -1.74
CA LEU A 30 3.15 -6.61 -0.82
C LEU A 30 2.82 -7.06 0.61
N GLN A 31 3.62 -7.96 1.17
CA GLN A 31 3.57 -8.31 2.58
C GLN A 31 3.95 -7.14 3.49
N VAL A 32 3.13 -6.87 4.50
CA VAL A 32 3.32 -5.75 5.45
C VAL A 32 3.23 -6.22 6.89
N CYS A 33 3.74 -5.41 7.82
CA CYS A 33 3.72 -5.69 9.25
C CYS A 33 4.26 -7.10 9.59
N ASN A 34 5.43 -7.46 9.07
CA ASN A 34 6.02 -8.79 9.26
C ASN A 34 5.18 -9.95 8.68
N GLY A 35 4.46 -9.71 7.59
CA GLY A 35 3.67 -10.72 6.88
C GLY A 35 2.26 -10.94 7.44
N ASN A 36 1.80 -10.10 8.37
CA ASN A 36 0.46 -10.21 8.97
C ASN A 36 -0.67 -9.73 8.06
N ALA A 37 -0.34 -8.97 7.01
CA ALA A 37 -1.28 -8.61 5.95
C ALA A 37 -0.54 -8.51 4.60
N ILE A 38 -1.31 -8.55 3.52
CA ILE A 38 -0.83 -8.45 2.15
C ILE A 38 -1.62 -7.32 1.49
N ALA A 39 -0.94 -6.24 1.14
CA ALA A 39 -1.55 -5.14 0.41
C ALA A 39 -1.69 -5.53 -1.06
N ASP A 40 -2.89 -5.38 -1.62
CA ASP A 40 -3.20 -5.79 -2.99
C ASP A 40 -2.29 -5.11 -4.01
N VAL A 41 -2.28 -3.77 -4.02
CA VAL A 41 -1.46 -2.97 -4.93
C VAL A 41 -0.80 -1.84 -4.15
N VAL A 42 0.50 -1.64 -4.36
CA VAL A 42 1.25 -0.52 -3.77
C VAL A 42 1.94 0.26 -4.87
N ALA A 43 1.52 1.51 -5.06
CA ALA A 43 2.14 2.42 -6.01
C ALA A 43 3.24 3.22 -5.32
N LEU A 44 4.46 3.19 -5.87
CA LEU A 44 5.64 3.80 -5.27
C LEU A 44 5.95 5.14 -5.94
N TYR A 45 5.78 6.24 -5.21
CA TYR A 45 6.09 7.60 -5.65
C TYR A 45 7.33 8.13 -4.90
N THR A 46 7.21 9.30 -4.27
CA THR A 46 8.10 9.71 -3.16
C THR A 46 7.76 8.93 -1.90
N GLU A 47 6.49 8.60 -1.70
CA GLU A 47 5.99 7.74 -0.62
C GLU A 47 5.16 6.59 -1.24
N ALA A 48 5.09 5.47 -0.53
CA ALA A 48 4.25 4.35 -0.92
C ALA A 48 2.77 4.65 -0.67
N HIS A 49 1.92 4.43 -1.68
CA HIS A 49 0.47 4.51 -1.58
C HIS A 49 -0.13 3.11 -1.70
N CYS A 50 -0.71 2.63 -0.61
CA CYS A 50 -1.42 1.36 -0.54
C CYS A 50 -2.82 1.44 -1.13
N TYR A 51 -3.16 0.49 -1.99
CA TYR A 51 -4.49 0.29 -2.53
C TYR A 51 -4.97 -1.10 -2.13
N GLU A 52 -6.07 -1.15 -1.38
CA GLU A 52 -6.79 -2.40 -1.06
C GLU A 52 -7.95 -2.53 -2.05
N ILE A 53 -8.18 -3.72 -2.59
CA ILE A 53 -9.23 -4.00 -3.56
C ILE A 53 -10.31 -4.88 -2.93
N LYS A 54 -11.57 -4.55 -3.20
CA LYS A 54 -12.74 -5.36 -2.82
C LYS A 54 -13.72 -5.41 -3.99
N GLY A 55 -13.77 -6.55 -4.67
CA GLY A 55 -14.72 -6.81 -5.75
C GLY A 55 -16.14 -7.00 -5.23
N SER A 56 -17.11 -7.11 -6.15
CA SER A 56 -18.54 -7.14 -5.80
C SER A 56 -18.96 -8.34 -4.93
N GLY A 57 -18.18 -9.42 -4.94
CA GLY A 57 -18.42 -10.61 -4.14
C GLY A 57 -17.71 -10.62 -2.79
N ASP A 58 -16.90 -9.61 -2.48
CA ASP A 58 -16.12 -9.58 -1.26
C ASP A 58 -16.94 -9.09 -0.06
N LYS A 59 -16.43 -9.39 1.13
CA LYS A 59 -16.89 -8.75 2.36
C LYS A 59 -16.05 -7.50 2.60
N VAL A 60 -16.59 -6.33 2.26
CA VAL A 60 -15.89 -5.04 2.44
C VAL A 60 -15.50 -4.81 3.90
N GLU A 61 -16.20 -5.39 4.86
CA GLU A 61 -15.90 -5.31 6.29
C GLU A 61 -14.53 -5.88 6.67
N ARG A 62 -13.92 -6.75 5.82
CA ARG A 62 -12.56 -7.27 6.04
C ARG A 62 -11.52 -6.15 6.13
N VAL A 63 -11.79 -4.99 5.53
CA VAL A 63 -10.92 -3.80 5.63
C VAL A 63 -10.75 -3.30 7.06
N LEU A 64 -11.67 -3.62 7.99
CA LEU A 64 -11.54 -3.24 9.39
C LEU A 64 -10.39 -3.96 10.09
N THR A 65 -10.18 -5.24 9.75
CA THR A 65 -9.08 -6.03 10.31
C THR A 65 -7.79 -5.73 9.58
N GLN A 66 -7.81 -5.77 8.23
CA GLN A 66 -6.65 -5.49 7.40
C GLN A 66 -6.14 -4.06 7.57
N GLY A 67 -7.08 -3.11 7.70
CA GLY A 67 -6.80 -1.69 7.81
C GLY A 67 -5.93 -1.32 9.00
N ARG A 68 -5.93 -2.11 10.09
CA ARG A 68 -5.01 -1.90 11.22
C ARG A 68 -3.55 -1.99 10.79
N TYR A 69 -3.21 -2.98 9.96
CA TYR A 69 -1.86 -3.17 9.45
C TYR A 69 -1.50 -2.09 8.43
N TYR A 70 -2.42 -1.76 7.52
CA TYR A 70 -2.17 -0.73 6.52
C TYR A 70 -2.00 0.66 7.16
N ASN A 71 -2.84 0.97 8.16
CA ASN A 71 -2.77 2.20 8.92
C ASN A 71 -1.42 2.35 9.63
N SER A 72 -0.86 1.28 10.17
CA SER A 72 0.47 1.36 10.77
C SER A 72 1.60 1.45 9.75
N SER A 73 1.43 0.91 8.54
CA SER A 73 2.52 0.75 7.56
C SER A 73 2.59 1.83 6.47
N PHE A 74 1.48 2.52 6.16
CA PHE A 74 1.43 3.46 5.03
C PHE A 74 0.91 4.83 5.42
N ARG A 75 1.44 5.87 4.76
CA ARG A 75 0.97 7.25 4.95
C ARG A 75 -0.18 7.62 4.03
N LYS A 76 -0.39 6.87 2.96
CA LYS A 76 -1.52 7.00 2.01
C LYS A 76 -2.13 5.63 1.75
N ILE A 77 -3.45 5.54 1.91
CA ILE A 77 -4.22 4.31 1.72
C ILE A 77 -5.49 4.66 0.96
N THR A 78 -5.87 3.82 0.00
CA THR A 78 -7.14 3.92 -0.73
C THR A 78 -7.81 2.56 -0.79
N LEU A 79 -9.11 2.50 -0.52
CA LEU A 79 -9.94 1.35 -0.88
C LEU A 79 -10.46 1.53 -2.32
N VAL A 80 -10.27 0.53 -3.17
CA VAL A 80 -10.88 0.42 -4.49
C VAL A 80 -11.95 -0.65 -4.42
N THR A 81 -13.20 -0.27 -4.65
CA THR A 81 -14.33 -1.21 -4.51
C THR A 81 -15.40 -0.97 -5.56
N THR A 82 -16.56 -1.59 -5.42
CA THR A 82 -17.67 -1.53 -6.37
C THR A 82 -18.86 -0.81 -5.76
N GLU A 83 -19.81 -0.37 -6.59
CA GLU A 83 -20.93 0.48 -6.16
C GLU A 83 -21.75 -0.15 -5.02
N ASN A 84 -21.96 -1.47 -5.04
CA ASN A 84 -22.68 -2.20 -3.98
C ASN A 84 -22.00 -2.16 -2.60
N HIS A 85 -20.72 -1.80 -2.52
CA HIS A 85 -19.99 -1.66 -1.26
C HIS A 85 -19.80 -0.20 -0.84
N LEU A 86 -20.18 0.78 -1.69
CA LEU A 86 -19.80 2.17 -1.49
C LEU A 86 -20.32 2.75 -0.17
N GLU A 87 -21.61 2.59 0.11
CA GLU A 87 -22.22 3.13 1.33
C GLU A 87 -21.54 2.57 2.58
N LYS A 88 -21.33 1.25 2.60
CA LYS A 88 -20.66 0.57 3.71
C LYS A 88 -19.20 1.02 3.83
N ALA A 89 -18.46 1.13 2.72
CA ALA A 89 -17.09 1.61 2.68
C ALA A 89 -16.97 3.03 3.26
N LEU A 90 -17.88 3.94 2.88
CA LEU A 90 -17.91 5.30 3.43
C LEU A 90 -18.14 5.32 4.94
N SER A 91 -18.99 4.40 5.44
CA SER A 91 -19.28 4.25 6.86
C SER A 91 -18.11 3.69 7.67
N ILE A 92 -17.39 2.69 7.14
CA ILE A 92 -16.38 1.94 7.92
C ILE A 92 -14.93 2.40 7.71
N CYS A 93 -14.60 2.95 6.55
CA CYS A 93 -13.22 3.34 6.25
C CYS A 93 -12.86 4.67 6.93
N PRO A 94 -11.72 4.76 7.64
CA PRO A 94 -11.28 5.99 8.30
C PRO A 94 -11.27 7.19 7.35
N ILE A 95 -11.58 8.39 7.84
CA ILE A 95 -11.77 9.59 7.01
C ILE A 95 -10.54 9.97 6.16
N PHE A 96 -9.36 9.50 6.54
CA PHE A 96 -8.11 9.73 5.80
C PHE A 96 -7.88 8.74 4.66
N TRP A 97 -8.63 7.64 4.57
CA TRP A 97 -8.56 6.72 3.43
C TRP A 97 -9.17 7.34 2.19
N GLY A 98 -8.52 7.16 1.05
CA GLY A 98 -9.15 7.35 -0.25
C GLY A 98 -10.21 6.28 -0.49
N ILE A 99 -11.21 6.60 -1.30
CA ILE A 99 -12.18 5.63 -1.81
C ILE A 99 -12.34 5.85 -3.31
N MET A 100 -12.20 4.76 -4.06
CA MET A 100 -12.44 4.70 -5.49
C MET A 100 -13.48 3.62 -5.78
N VAL A 101 -14.35 3.88 -6.74
CA VAL A 101 -15.36 2.94 -7.19
C VAL A 101 -15.09 2.55 -8.63
N ALA A 102 -15.03 1.24 -8.86
CA ALA A 102 -14.99 0.64 -10.17
C ALA A 102 -16.38 0.66 -10.79
N VAL A 103 -16.48 1.30 -11.96
CA VAL A 103 -17.71 1.49 -12.73
C VAL A 103 -17.49 0.87 -14.10
N ASP A 104 -18.37 -0.05 -14.46
CA ASP A 104 -18.49 -0.59 -15.80
C ASP A 104 -19.27 0.41 -16.65
N ASP A 105 -18.65 0.95 -17.70
CA ASP A 105 -19.29 1.91 -18.60
C ASP A 105 -20.07 1.25 -19.75
N GLY A 106 -20.20 -0.08 -19.75
CA GLY A 106 -20.96 -0.83 -20.75
C GLY A 106 -20.24 -1.01 -22.09
N ALA A 107 -19.03 -0.47 -22.25
CA ALA A 107 -18.21 -0.59 -23.46
C ALA A 107 -16.94 -1.43 -23.23
N ASN A 108 -16.98 -2.40 -22.30
CA ASN A 108 -15.81 -3.17 -21.84
C ASN A 108 -14.69 -2.32 -21.21
N ASN A 109 -14.93 -1.05 -20.87
CA ASN A 109 -13.94 -0.19 -20.24
C ASN A 109 -14.27 0.01 -18.76
N LEU A 110 -13.59 -0.75 -17.91
CA LEU A 110 -13.67 -0.56 -16.47
C LEU A 110 -12.96 0.75 -16.08
N ARG A 111 -13.73 1.70 -15.54
CA ARG A 111 -13.18 2.99 -15.07
C ARG A 111 -13.22 3.06 -13.55
N LEU A 112 -12.20 3.69 -12.96
CA LEU A 112 -12.19 3.99 -11.53
C LEU A 112 -12.50 5.47 -11.29
N ARG A 113 -13.63 5.71 -10.61
CA ARG A 113 -14.11 7.02 -10.18
C ARG A 113 -13.66 7.29 -8.75
N HIS A 114 -13.11 8.49 -8.48
CA HIS A 114 -12.80 8.90 -7.11
C HIS A 114 -14.07 9.33 -6.39
N VAL A 115 -14.27 8.81 -5.18
CA VAL A 115 -15.33 9.27 -4.25
C VAL A 115 -14.73 10.08 -3.11
N ARG A 116 -13.59 9.65 -2.58
CA ARG A 116 -12.85 10.36 -1.52
C ARG A 116 -11.36 10.35 -1.81
N GLY A 117 -10.71 11.50 -1.69
CA GLY A 117 -9.25 11.62 -1.84
C GLY A 117 -8.50 11.12 -0.59
N ALA A 118 -7.42 10.38 -0.79
CA ALA A 118 -6.58 9.89 0.31
C ALA A 118 -5.83 11.05 0.99
N LYS A 119 -5.95 11.15 2.31
CA LYS A 119 -5.24 12.14 3.14
C LYS A 119 -4.07 11.47 3.85
N THR A 120 -3.23 12.29 4.48
CA THR A 120 -2.13 11.77 5.31
C THR A 120 -2.71 10.99 6.47
N ASN A 121 -2.29 9.74 6.60
CA ASN A 121 -2.70 8.87 7.67
C ASN A 121 -2.00 9.24 9.00
N PRO A 122 -2.75 9.58 10.07
CA PRO A 122 -2.18 9.90 11.38
C PRO A 122 -1.64 8.68 12.14
N GLU A 123 -2.10 7.47 11.81
CA GLU A 123 -1.79 6.21 12.52
C GLU A 123 -0.47 5.57 12.07
N PHE A 124 0.24 6.18 11.11
CA PHE A 124 1.51 5.67 10.62
C PHE A 124 2.54 5.51 11.76
N CYS A 125 3.08 4.29 11.90
CA CYS A 125 4.05 3.89 12.90
C CYS A 125 5.37 3.50 12.19
N LYS A 126 6.47 4.15 12.60
CA LYS A 126 7.77 4.00 11.94
C LYS A 126 8.28 2.56 12.02
N GLU A 127 8.17 1.98 13.19
CA GLU A 127 8.63 0.64 13.54
C GLU A 127 7.87 -0.40 12.72
N LEU A 128 6.54 -0.32 12.68
CA LEU A 128 5.71 -1.27 11.93
C LEU A 128 5.83 -1.10 10.42
N ALA A 129 6.00 0.13 9.93
CA ALA A 129 6.28 0.38 8.51
C ALA A 129 7.60 -0.25 8.05
N LEU A 130 8.65 -0.19 8.89
CA LEU A 130 9.93 -0.83 8.62
C LEU A 130 9.82 -2.37 8.50
N LEU A 131 8.83 -2.99 9.14
CA LEU A 131 8.56 -4.43 9.03
C LEU A 131 7.92 -4.84 7.69
N THR A 132 7.79 -3.91 6.75
CA THR A 132 7.53 -4.19 5.31
C THR A 132 8.82 -4.52 4.55
N LEU A 133 9.98 -4.06 5.04
CA LEU A 133 11.29 -4.28 4.42
C LEU A 133 11.89 -5.63 4.80
N TRP A 134 12.55 -6.30 3.86
CA TRP A 134 13.37 -7.47 4.17
C TRP A 134 14.53 -7.08 5.09
N LYS A 135 15.04 -8.07 5.82
CA LYS A 135 16.14 -7.83 6.77
C LYS A 135 17.38 -7.26 6.06
N SER A 136 17.72 -7.72 4.87
CA SER A 136 18.84 -7.20 4.07
C SER A 136 18.69 -5.71 3.76
N GLU A 137 17.49 -5.27 3.40
CA GLU A 137 17.18 -3.86 3.14
C GLU A 137 17.20 -3.01 4.41
N MET A 138 16.75 -3.54 5.54
CA MET A 138 16.90 -2.85 6.82
C MET A 138 18.38 -2.67 7.19
N LEU A 139 19.20 -3.67 6.88
CA LEU A 139 20.64 -3.62 7.11
C LEU A 139 21.36 -2.64 6.18
N SER A 140 20.85 -2.36 4.97
CA SER A 140 21.45 -1.34 4.09
C SER A 140 21.22 0.09 4.58
N ILE A 141 20.26 0.31 5.49
CA ILE A 141 20.06 1.58 6.20
C ILE A 141 21.07 1.72 7.37
N LEU A 142 21.61 0.61 7.86
CA LEU A 142 22.47 0.54 9.04
C LEU A 142 23.90 0.11 8.65
N ASP A 143 24.81 0.05 9.62
CA ASP A 143 26.07 -0.68 9.46
C ASP A 143 25.80 -2.19 9.51
N GLU A 144 25.78 -2.84 8.35
CA GLU A 144 25.43 -4.26 8.20
C GLU A 144 26.23 -5.17 9.14
N GLN A 145 27.56 -4.95 9.24
CA GLN A 145 28.46 -5.86 9.97
C GLN A 145 28.13 -5.90 11.47
N LYS A 146 27.77 -4.75 12.04
CA LYS A 146 27.42 -4.62 13.45
C LYS A 146 26.05 -5.23 13.79
N HIS A 147 25.13 -5.26 12.82
CA HIS A 147 23.71 -5.52 13.08
C HIS A 147 23.17 -6.80 12.44
N LYS A 148 23.97 -7.52 11.63
CA LYS A 148 23.55 -8.73 10.88
C LYS A 148 22.85 -9.80 11.70
N ARG A 149 23.26 -10.03 12.95
CA ARG A 149 22.67 -11.06 13.84
C ARG A 149 21.43 -10.59 14.60
N LYS A 150 21.07 -9.31 14.53
CA LYS A 150 19.92 -8.75 15.28
C LYS A 150 18.58 -9.11 14.60
N PRO A 151 17.49 -9.28 15.37
CA PRO A 151 16.16 -9.54 14.82
C PRO A 151 15.56 -8.27 14.17
N ARG A 152 14.61 -8.43 13.24
CA ARG A 152 14.00 -7.31 12.50
C ARG A 152 13.36 -6.29 13.42
N ASP A 153 12.69 -6.70 14.50
CA ASP A 153 12.05 -5.78 15.45
C ASP A 153 13.07 -4.86 16.13
N PHE A 154 14.24 -5.40 16.49
CA PHE A 154 15.34 -4.60 17.04
C PHE A 154 15.88 -3.61 16.01
N LEU A 155 16.06 -4.04 14.75
CA LEU A 155 16.49 -3.17 13.67
C LEU A 155 15.46 -2.05 13.42
N ALA A 156 14.16 -2.37 13.48
CA ALA A 156 13.08 -1.42 13.28
C ALA A 156 13.07 -0.33 14.35
N GLN A 157 13.25 -0.70 15.62
CA GLN A 157 13.39 0.25 16.73
C GLN A 157 14.63 1.13 16.57
N LEU A 158 15.77 0.54 16.18
CA LEU A 158 17.00 1.29 15.99
C LEU A 158 16.90 2.32 14.85
N ILE A 159 16.38 1.92 13.69
CA ILE A 159 16.23 2.82 12.53
C ILE A 159 15.19 3.90 12.82
N SER A 160 14.04 3.52 13.39
CA SER A 160 12.94 4.44 13.66
C SER A 160 13.35 5.57 14.59
N SER A 161 14.16 5.31 15.64
CA SER A 161 14.58 6.34 16.59
C SER A 161 15.37 7.51 15.97
N ASN A 162 16.01 7.29 14.82
CA ASN A 162 16.93 8.25 14.20
C ASN A 162 16.33 9.06 13.04
N LYS A 163 15.09 8.77 12.59
CA LYS A 163 14.47 9.42 11.42
C LYS A 163 13.08 9.99 11.71
N LYS A 164 12.74 11.09 11.03
CA LYS A 164 11.36 11.63 11.03
C LYS A 164 10.43 10.73 10.21
N LYS A 165 9.12 10.77 10.49
CA LYS A 165 8.11 9.90 9.82
C LYS A 165 8.18 9.99 8.28
N ILE A 166 8.25 11.21 7.74
CA ILE A 166 8.29 11.44 6.28
C ILE A 166 9.58 10.94 5.65
N GLU A 167 10.72 11.24 6.26
CA GLU A 167 12.02 10.81 5.76
C GLU A 167 12.12 9.28 5.74
N LEU A 168 11.65 8.61 6.80
CA LEU A 168 11.64 7.16 6.87
C LEU A 168 10.69 6.54 5.84
N SER A 169 9.51 7.12 5.65
CA SER A 169 8.55 6.70 4.61
C SER A 169 9.17 6.76 3.21
N ASN A 170 9.90 7.84 2.90
CA ASN A 170 10.63 7.98 1.65
C ASN A 170 11.71 6.90 1.52
N SER A 171 12.53 6.68 2.56
CA SER A 171 13.58 5.65 2.54
C SER A 171 13.02 4.24 2.33
N ILE A 172 11.89 3.90 2.98
CA ILE A 172 11.19 2.63 2.77
C ILE A 172 10.71 2.54 1.31
N CYS A 173 10.12 3.61 0.79
CA CYS A 173 9.64 3.64 -0.59
C CYS A 173 10.77 3.42 -1.61
N ASP A 174 11.91 4.08 -1.44
CA ASP A 174 13.06 3.95 -2.35
C ASP A 174 13.63 2.52 -2.32
N LEU A 175 13.73 1.88 -1.15
CA LEU A 175 14.15 0.48 -1.05
C LEU A 175 13.17 -0.49 -1.72
N LEU A 176 11.86 -0.24 -1.59
CA LEU A 176 10.84 -1.02 -2.29
C LEU A 176 10.92 -0.83 -3.82
N VAL A 177 11.29 0.37 -4.29
CA VAL A 177 11.55 0.60 -5.72
C VAL A 177 12.76 -0.22 -6.18
N SER A 178 13.86 -0.19 -5.44
CA SER A 178 15.05 -1.01 -5.76
C SER A 178 14.70 -2.50 -5.83
N ARG A 179 13.97 -3.02 -4.82
CA ARG A 179 13.51 -4.41 -4.80
C ARG A 179 12.71 -4.77 -6.05
N GLU A 180 11.78 -3.92 -6.45
CA GLU A 180 10.92 -4.22 -7.59
C GLU A 180 11.66 -4.15 -8.93
N LEU A 181 12.61 -3.21 -9.07
CA LEU A 181 13.43 -3.10 -10.27
C LEU A 181 14.42 -4.28 -10.41
N GLU A 182 14.99 -4.77 -9.31
CA GLU A 182 15.89 -5.93 -9.32
C GLU A 182 15.20 -7.20 -9.83
N LYS A 183 13.89 -7.39 -9.56
CA LYS A 183 13.12 -8.53 -10.09
C LYS A 183 12.96 -8.51 -11.60
N ILE A 184 13.04 -7.35 -12.24
CA ILE A 184 12.86 -7.20 -13.71
C ILE A 184 14.14 -7.58 -14.46
N VAL A 185 15.29 -7.52 -13.78
CA VAL A 185 16.62 -7.76 -14.38
C VAL A 185 17.05 -9.24 -14.26
N CYS A 186 16.38 -10.03 -13.44
CA CYS A 186 16.60 -11.48 -13.29
C CYS A 186 15.56 -12.29 -14.08
#